data_AF-A0AAW2UTW5-F1
#
_entry.id   AF-A0AAW2UTW5-F1
#
_cell.length_a   1.000
_cell.length_b   1.000
_cell.length_c   1.000
_cell.angle_alpha   90.00
_cell.angle_beta   90.00
_cell.angle_gamma   90.00
#
_symmetry.space_group_name_H-M   'P 1'
#
loop_
_entity.id
_entity.type
_entity.pdbx_description
1 polymer ?
#
loop_
_entity_poly.entity_id
_entity_poly.type
_entity_poly.pdbx_seq_one_letter_code
_entity_poly.pdbx_strand_id
1 'polypeptide(L)'
;MGDQPMDFPKFTISKQSGVLDALKSLKAKMSDGVHRFQGFTVGESKPISDVSSDLTIEVGTASFALHKFPLVSRSGRIRKLLSEAKDSKISRLNLSGVPGGSQAFELAAKFCYGVNIEITVSNVGMLRCAAHFLEMTEEFSDKNLEARTEVYLKDTVLPSIPNSITVLHHCEGLLPTAEEINLASRLINGIANNACKEQLTSGLSKLEHNFPSKHSGADGEIPSDWWGKSLTLLSLDFFQRVLSAVKTKGLKQDMISRILINYAQNSLQGLVVRDPQLVKGNISDLDFLKKQRVTVETLSVYYQPNQEKAQFQWHFFQAC
;
A
#
# COMPACT_ATOMS: atom_id res chain seq x y z
N MET A 1 -51.55 -60.36 21.09
CA MET A 1 -50.20 -59.84 20.84
C MET A 1 -50.32 -58.35 20.58
N GLY A 2 -49.85 -57.51 21.51
CA GLY A 2 -49.91 -56.05 21.38
C GLY A 2 -48.62 -55.49 20.79
N ASP A 3 -48.74 -54.57 19.84
CA ASP A 3 -47.65 -53.75 19.33
C ASP A 3 -47.19 -52.75 20.41
N GLN A 4 -45.90 -52.78 20.73
CA GLN A 4 -45.22 -51.69 21.44
C GLN A 4 -44.38 -50.89 20.43
N PRO A 5 -44.52 -49.56 20.36
CA PRO A 5 -43.65 -48.72 19.55
C PRO A 5 -42.29 -48.54 20.24
N MET A 6 -41.21 -48.64 19.46
CA MET A 6 -39.84 -48.34 19.86
C MET A 6 -39.66 -46.83 20.05
N ASP A 7 -39.24 -46.45 21.25
CA ASP A 7 -38.98 -45.07 21.66
C ASP A 7 -37.60 -44.62 21.13
N PHE A 8 -37.55 -43.60 20.28
CA PHE A 8 -36.30 -42.98 19.84
C PHE A 8 -35.88 -41.89 20.83
N PRO A 9 -34.62 -41.85 21.29
CA PRO A 9 -34.18 -40.79 22.20
C PRO A 9 -34.20 -39.44 21.47
N LYS A 10 -35.04 -38.52 21.94
CA LYS A 10 -35.02 -37.11 21.57
C LYS A 10 -33.67 -36.52 22.00
N PHE A 11 -32.80 -36.23 21.03
CA PHE A 11 -31.61 -35.41 21.27
C PHE A 11 -32.06 -33.99 21.65
N THR A 12 -31.99 -33.68 22.94
CA THR A 12 -32.33 -32.38 23.51
C THR A 12 -31.40 -31.30 22.94
N ILE A 13 -31.98 -30.30 22.27
CA ILE A 13 -31.35 -29.04 21.87
C ILE A 13 -31.03 -28.24 23.14
N SER A 14 -29.98 -28.61 23.85
CA SER A 14 -29.55 -27.91 25.09
C SER A 14 -28.05 -27.56 25.08
N LYS A 15 -27.26 -28.12 24.15
CA LYS A 15 -25.82 -27.83 24.02
C LYS A 15 -25.48 -26.70 23.05
N GLN A 16 -26.41 -26.26 22.20
CA GLN A 16 -26.16 -25.14 21.26
C GLN A 16 -26.40 -23.76 21.87
N SER A 17 -27.22 -23.62 22.92
CA SER A 17 -27.46 -22.32 23.57
C SER A 17 -26.20 -21.80 24.27
N GLY A 18 -25.49 -22.64 25.01
CA GLY A 18 -24.26 -22.24 25.71
C GLY A 18 -23.13 -21.78 24.78
N VAL A 19 -22.99 -22.41 23.60
CA VAL A 19 -22.00 -21.99 22.60
C VAL A 19 -22.41 -20.67 21.95
N LEU A 20 -23.70 -20.50 21.65
CA LEU A 20 -24.22 -19.26 21.06
C LEU A 20 -24.15 -18.09 22.04
N ASP A 21 -24.40 -18.34 23.33
CA ASP A 21 -24.31 -17.32 24.38
C ASP A 21 -22.87 -16.99 24.74
N ALA A 22 -21.95 -17.97 24.68
CA ALA A 22 -20.51 -17.72 24.75
C ALA A 22 -20.01 -16.90 23.54
N LEU A 23 -20.48 -17.21 22.32
CA LEU A 23 -20.16 -16.43 21.13
C LEU A 23 -20.74 -15.02 21.18
N LYS A 24 -21.97 -14.84 21.69
CA LYS A 24 -22.59 -13.52 21.91
C LYS A 24 -21.85 -12.73 22.98
N SER A 25 -21.46 -13.36 24.09
CA SER A 25 -20.68 -12.73 25.16
C SER A 25 -19.28 -12.34 24.66
N LEU A 26 -18.65 -13.19 23.87
CA LEU A 26 -17.35 -12.91 23.24
C LEU A 26 -17.46 -11.79 22.21
N LYS A 27 -18.53 -11.77 21.40
CA LYS A 27 -18.83 -10.70 20.46
C LYS A 27 -19.12 -9.37 21.17
N ALA A 28 -19.80 -9.40 22.31
CA ALA A 28 -20.02 -8.22 23.15
C ALA A 28 -18.71 -7.71 23.78
N LYS A 29 -17.85 -8.60 24.28
CA LYS A 29 -16.50 -8.26 24.78
C LYS A 29 -15.59 -7.72 23.67
N MET A 30 -15.69 -8.26 22.46
CA MET A 30 -15.00 -7.72 21.28
C MET A 30 -15.51 -6.30 20.96
N SER A 31 -16.83 -6.07 21.05
CA SER A 31 -17.46 -4.74 20.84
C SER A 31 -17.05 -3.70 21.88
N ASP A 32 -16.89 -4.10 23.16
CA ASP A 32 -16.47 -3.19 24.24
C ASP A 32 -14.98 -2.81 24.12
N GLY A 33 -14.14 -3.73 23.63
CA GLY A 33 -12.75 -3.43 23.29
C GLY A 33 -12.62 -2.33 22.22
N VAL A 34 -13.57 -2.25 21.27
CA VAL A 34 -13.58 -1.25 20.18
C VAL A 34 -13.65 0.19 20.69
N HIS A 35 -14.38 0.45 21.79
CA HIS A 35 -14.56 1.81 22.32
C HIS A 35 -13.35 2.36 23.09
N ARG A 36 -12.35 1.51 23.42
CA ARG A 36 -11.18 1.90 24.22
C ARG A 36 -9.85 1.89 23.45
N PHE A 37 -9.89 1.70 22.13
CA PHE A 37 -8.72 1.70 21.24
C PHE A 37 -8.11 3.09 20.96
N GLN A 38 -8.60 4.16 21.61
CA GLN A 38 -7.98 5.47 21.62
C GLN A 38 -7.03 5.58 22.82
N GLY A 39 -5.81 5.06 22.68
CA GLY A 39 -4.83 5.14 23.76
C GLY A 39 -3.59 4.29 23.55
N PHE A 40 -2.86 4.51 22.46
CA PHE A 40 -1.47 4.05 22.33
C PHE A 40 -0.54 5.25 22.50
N THR A 41 -0.14 5.55 23.74
CA THR A 41 1.05 6.36 24.00
C THR A 41 2.13 5.46 24.58
N VAL A 42 3.32 5.53 23.99
CA VAL A 42 4.53 4.88 24.48
C VAL A 42 4.70 5.22 25.96
N GLY A 43 4.57 4.24 26.84
CA GLY A 43 4.92 4.37 28.26
C GLY A 43 3.89 3.93 29.29
N GLU A 44 2.61 3.71 28.94
CA GLU A 44 1.61 3.28 29.93
C GLU A 44 0.79 2.09 29.45
N SER A 45 1.05 0.94 30.06
CA SER A 45 0.28 -0.29 29.90
C SER A 45 -1.07 -0.17 30.64
N LYS A 46 -2.11 0.35 29.98
CA LYS A 46 -3.48 0.09 30.41
C LYS A 46 -4.07 -1.09 29.62
N PRO A 47 -4.62 -2.12 30.29
CA PRO A 47 -5.19 -3.26 29.60
C PRO A 47 -6.46 -2.86 28.82
N ILE A 48 -6.62 -3.44 27.64
CA ILE A 48 -7.73 -3.19 26.68
C ILE A 48 -9.08 -3.80 27.18
N SER A 49 -9.09 -4.46 28.34
CA SER A 49 -10.28 -5.01 28.99
C SER A 49 -10.08 -5.16 30.50
N ASP A 50 -11.17 -5.22 31.28
CA ASP A 50 -11.17 -5.70 32.69
C ASP A 50 -10.82 -7.21 32.82
N VAL A 51 -10.36 -7.81 31.72
CA VAL A 51 -9.90 -9.20 31.59
C VAL A 51 -8.41 -9.18 31.28
N SER A 52 -7.64 -10.00 31.99
CA SER A 52 -6.21 -10.16 31.80
C SER A 52 -5.89 -10.70 30.41
N SER A 53 -4.96 -10.05 29.69
CA SER A 53 -4.46 -10.51 28.40
C SER A 53 -3.73 -11.85 28.52
N ASP A 54 -3.96 -12.78 27.60
CA ASP A 54 -3.34 -14.11 27.59
C ASP A 54 -2.19 -14.23 26.55
N LEU A 55 -1.90 -13.15 25.82
CA LEU A 55 -0.90 -13.09 24.76
C LEU A 55 -0.20 -11.72 24.74
N THR A 56 1.12 -11.73 24.56
CA THR A 56 1.88 -10.52 24.26
C THR A 56 2.55 -10.66 22.90
N ILE A 57 2.32 -9.72 22.00
CA ILE A 57 3.00 -9.67 20.71
C ILE A 57 3.95 -8.47 20.68
N GLU A 58 5.20 -8.71 20.30
CA GLU A 58 6.20 -7.67 20.07
C GLU A 58 6.38 -7.43 18.57
N VAL A 59 6.35 -6.16 18.15
CA VAL A 59 6.63 -5.75 16.77
C VAL A 59 7.59 -4.56 16.81
N GLY A 60 8.86 -4.83 16.54
CA GLY A 60 9.93 -3.84 16.70
C GLY A 60 10.03 -3.39 18.16
N THR A 61 9.83 -2.10 18.43
CA THR A 61 9.85 -1.52 19.78
C THR A 61 8.48 -1.51 20.46
N ALA A 62 7.41 -1.86 19.75
CA ALA A 62 6.05 -1.88 20.29
C ALA A 62 5.70 -3.24 20.89
N SER A 63 4.93 -3.23 21.97
CA SER A 63 4.41 -4.42 22.65
C SER A 63 2.89 -4.31 22.77
N PHE A 64 2.19 -5.38 22.39
CA PHE A 64 0.73 -5.44 22.35
C PHE A 64 0.24 -6.54 23.30
N ALA A 65 -0.47 -6.14 24.35
CA ALA A 65 -1.19 -7.06 25.23
C ALA A 65 -2.55 -7.39 24.62
N LEU A 66 -2.71 -8.63 24.14
CA LEU A 66 -3.84 -9.07 23.30
C LEU A 66 -4.43 -10.38 23.82
N HIS A 67 -5.53 -10.80 23.18
CA HIS A 67 -6.19 -12.07 23.41
C HIS A 67 -5.88 -13.04 22.26
N LYS A 68 -5.62 -14.31 22.57
CA LYS A 68 -5.32 -15.35 21.57
C LYS A 68 -6.47 -15.53 20.60
N PHE A 69 -7.71 -15.66 21.10
CA PHE A 69 -8.86 -16.06 20.30
C PHE A 69 -9.14 -15.16 19.08
N PRO A 70 -9.25 -13.81 19.22
CA PRO A 70 -9.48 -12.94 18.06
C PRO A 70 -8.41 -13.11 16.97
N LEU A 71 -7.14 -13.26 17.35
CA LEU A 71 -6.03 -13.36 16.41
C LEU A 71 -5.96 -14.73 15.72
N VAL A 72 -6.02 -15.84 16.46
CA VAL A 72 -5.93 -17.19 15.86
C VAL A 72 -7.14 -17.53 14.98
N SER A 73 -8.26 -16.83 15.17
CA SER A 73 -9.43 -16.98 14.31
C SER A 73 -9.23 -16.40 12.92
N ARG A 74 -8.29 -15.45 12.74
CA ARG A 74 -8.12 -14.70 11.49
C ARG A 74 -6.71 -14.67 10.93
N SER A 75 -5.70 -15.10 11.68
CA SER A 75 -4.29 -15.19 11.24
C SER A 75 -3.77 -16.61 11.33
N GLY A 76 -3.39 -17.17 10.18
CA GLY A 76 -2.75 -18.49 10.09
C GLY A 76 -1.39 -18.53 10.78
N ARG A 77 -0.58 -17.50 10.57
CA ARG A 77 0.76 -17.41 11.17
C ARG A 77 0.69 -17.38 12.69
N ILE A 78 -0.18 -16.56 13.27
CA ILE A 78 -0.32 -16.49 14.74
C ILE A 78 -0.88 -17.81 15.28
N ARG A 79 -1.85 -18.43 14.61
CA ARG A 79 -2.36 -19.75 14.99
C ARG A 79 -1.25 -20.80 15.03
N LYS A 80 -0.42 -20.83 13.98
CA LYS A 80 0.72 -21.75 13.88
C LYS A 80 1.74 -21.53 14.99
N LEU A 81 2.22 -20.29 15.17
CA LEU A 81 3.20 -19.94 16.20
C LEU A 81 2.74 -20.27 17.61
N LEU A 82 1.45 -20.07 17.91
CA LEU A 82 0.87 -20.44 19.21
C LEU A 82 0.71 -21.95 19.40
N SER A 83 0.48 -22.71 18.32
CA SER A 83 0.39 -24.17 18.40
C SER A 83 1.75 -24.85 18.62
N GLU A 84 2.83 -24.23 18.11
CA GLU A 84 4.19 -24.73 18.23
C GLU A 84 4.84 -24.36 19.59
N ALA A 85 4.31 -23.34 20.27
CA ALA A 85 4.76 -22.90 21.59
C ALA A 85 4.37 -23.92 22.67
N LYS A 86 5.35 -24.67 23.18
CA LYS A 86 5.16 -25.74 24.19
C LYS A 86 4.84 -25.24 25.61
N ASP A 87 4.86 -23.94 25.87
CA ASP A 87 4.80 -23.38 27.22
C ASP A 87 3.50 -22.60 27.51
N SER A 88 2.82 -22.95 28.59
CA SER A 88 1.39 -22.67 28.79
C SER A 88 1.06 -21.40 29.57
N LYS A 89 2.05 -20.62 30.05
CA LYS A 89 1.80 -19.62 31.12
C LYS A 89 1.75 -18.14 30.75
N ILE A 90 2.09 -17.75 29.52
CA ILE A 90 1.74 -16.50 28.81
C ILE A 90 2.52 -16.62 27.50
N SER A 91 1.83 -16.67 26.37
CA SER A 91 2.51 -16.84 25.09
C SER A 91 3.01 -15.47 24.65
N ARG A 92 4.33 -15.26 24.67
CA ARG A 92 4.97 -14.07 24.13
C ARG A 92 5.46 -14.41 22.72
N LEU A 93 5.02 -13.65 21.71
CA LEU A 93 5.44 -13.84 20.32
C LEU A 93 6.20 -12.61 19.83
N ASN A 94 7.24 -12.85 19.06
CA ASN A 94 7.96 -11.80 18.37
C ASN A 94 7.61 -11.85 16.88
N LEU A 95 7.03 -10.75 16.39
CA LEU A 95 6.64 -10.52 14.99
C LEU A 95 7.37 -9.29 14.42
N SER A 96 8.66 -9.13 14.73
CA SER A 96 9.49 -8.02 14.21
C SER A 96 9.55 -7.93 12.68
N GLY A 97 9.25 -9.02 11.96
CA GLY A 97 9.26 -9.06 10.50
C GLY A 97 8.00 -8.55 9.79
N VAL A 98 7.00 -7.99 10.51
CA VAL A 98 5.76 -7.50 9.88
C VAL A 98 6.07 -6.31 8.95
N PRO A 99 5.72 -6.40 7.65
CA PRO A 99 5.85 -5.27 6.71
C PRO A 99 5.01 -4.08 7.17
N GLY A 100 5.60 -2.88 7.21
CA GLY A 100 4.97 -1.70 7.76
C GLY A 100 4.96 -1.62 9.30
N GLY A 101 5.61 -2.57 9.97
CA GLY A 101 5.91 -2.53 11.40
C GLY A 101 4.68 -2.56 12.30
N SER A 102 4.81 -1.90 13.46
CA SER A 102 3.81 -1.91 14.53
C SER A 102 2.49 -1.28 14.10
N GLN A 103 2.52 -0.24 13.27
CA GLN A 103 1.31 0.42 12.75
C GLN A 103 0.48 -0.54 11.88
N ALA A 104 1.14 -1.28 10.97
CA ALA A 104 0.47 -2.27 10.14
C ALA A 104 -0.15 -3.39 10.98
N PHE A 105 0.61 -3.88 11.96
CA PHE A 105 0.15 -4.91 12.88
C PHE A 105 -1.02 -4.42 13.73
N GLU A 106 -1.01 -3.19 14.22
CA GLU A 106 -2.10 -2.62 15.02
C GLU A 106 -3.42 -2.61 14.24
N LEU A 107 -3.39 -2.18 12.97
CA LEU A 107 -4.58 -2.20 12.11
C LEU A 107 -5.06 -3.63 11.83
N ALA A 108 -4.14 -4.56 11.56
CA ALA A 108 -4.47 -5.97 11.38
C ALA A 108 -5.06 -6.59 12.67
N ALA A 109 -4.52 -6.25 13.83
CA ALA A 109 -5.04 -6.68 15.13
C ALA A 109 -6.44 -6.09 15.38
N LYS A 110 -6.65 -4.79 15.16
CA LYS A 110 -7.98 -4.16 15.23
C LYS A 110 -8.98 -4.91 14.34
N PHE A 111 -8.61 -5.22 13.10
CA PHE A 111 -9.43 -6.03 12.21
C PHE A 111 -9.75 -7.41 12.81
N CYS A 112 -8.79 -8.08 13.45
CA CYS A 112 -9.03 -9.36 14.11
C CYS A 112 -10.06 -9.30 15.24
N TYR A 113 -10.16 -8.15 15.92
CA TYR A 113 -11.18 -7.89 16.94
C TYR A 113 -12.55 -7.49 16.37
N GLY A 114 -12.70 -7.46 15.04
CA GLY A 114 -13.93 -7.04 14.38
C GLY A 114 -14.10 -5.51 14.32
N VAL A 115 -13.06 -4.74 14.64
CA VAL A 115 -13.06 -3.29 14.40
C VAL A 115 -13.11 -3.05 12.90
N ASN A 116 -14.03 -2.18 12.47
CA ASN A 116 -14.09 -1.78 11.07
C ASN A 116 -12.93 -0.82 10.77
N ILE A 117 -11.83 -1.35 10.22
CA ILE A 117 -10.74 -0.53 9.71
C ILE A 117 -11.08 0.01 8.33
N GLU A 118 -10.75 1.28 8.11
CA GLU A 118 -10.87 1.93 6.81
C GLU A 118 -9.66 1.59 5.93
N ILE A 119 -9.91 1.06 4.73
CA ILE A 119 -8.88 0.80 3.73
C ILE A 119 -8.84 2.01 2.80
N THR A 120 -7.67 2.63 2.67
CA THR A 120 -7.45 3.86 1.91
C THR A 120 -6.26 3.68 0.95
N VAL A 121 -6.08 4.65 0.04
CA VAL A 121 -4.92 4.68 -0.86
C VAL A 121 -3.59 4.78 -0.10
N SER A 122 -3.58 5.40 1.08
CA SER A 122 -2.35 5.56 1.87
C SER A 122 -1.97 4.32 2.69
N ASN A 123 -2.90 3.43 3.01
CA ASN A 123 -2.64 2.28 3.87
C ASN A 123 -2.79 0.91 3.18
N VAL A 124 -3.42 0.83 2.02
CA VAL A 124 -3.77 -0.47 1.41
C VAL A 124 -2.55 -1.33 1.08
N GLY A 125 -1.43 -0.73 0.62
CA GLY A 125 -0.20 -1.48 0.35
C GLY A 125 0.37 -2.11 1.61
N MET A 126 0.41 -1.33 2.70
CA MET A 126 0.85 -1.79 4.02
C MET A 126 -0.04 -2.92 4.55
N LEU A 127 -1.37 -2.75 4.48
CA LEU A 127 -2.33 -3.76 4.91
C LEU A 127 -2.25 -5.03 4.07
N ARG A 128 -2.05 -4.92 2.75
CA ARG A 128 -1.92 -6.07 1.84
C ARG A 128 -0.68 -6.91 2.17
N CYS A 129 0.46 -6.27 2.42
CA CYS A 129 1.71 -6.93 2.79
C CYS A 129 1.63 -7.54 4.21
N ALA A 130 1.06 -6.81 5.18
CA ALA A 130 0.89 -7.31 6.54
C ALA A 130 -0.10 -8.49 6.60
N ALA A 131 -1.22 -8.40 5.87
CA ALA A 131 -2.20 -9.48 5.78
C ALA A 131 -1.59 -10.76 5.18
N HIS A 132 -0.79 -10.61 4.12
CA HIS A 132 -0.04 -11.72 3.54
C HIS A 132 0.94 -12.33 4.55
N PHE A 133 1.77 -11.50 5.20
CA PHE A 133 2.72 -11.95 6.21
C PHE A 133 2.03 -12.67 7.37
N LEU A 134 0.87 -12.19 7.82
CA LEU A 134 0.11 -12.79 8.91
C LEU A 134 -0.77 -13.97 8.46
N GLU A 135 -0.77 -14.31 7.18
CA GLU A 135 -1.60 -15.35 6.57
C GLU A 135 -3.09 -15.13 6.90
N MET A 136 -3.57 -13.90 6.68
CA MET A 136 -4.95 -13.48 6.93
C MET A 136 -5.83 -13.73 5.70
N THR A 137 -5.95 -15.00 5.34
CA THR A 137 -6.66 -15.50 4.15
C THR A 137 -8.09 -15.95 4.46
N GLU A 138 -8.86 -16.24 3.40
CA GLU A 138 -10.22 -16.79 3.50
C GLU A 138 -10.26 -18.21 4.11
N GLU A 139 -9.12 -18.89 4.27
CA GLU A 139 -9.05 -20.17 4.96
C GLU A 139 -9.36 -20.04 6.46
N PHE A 140 -9.19 -18.83 7.01
CA PHE A 140 -9.36 -18.55 8.44
C PHE A 140 -10.68 -17.84 8.74
N SER A 141 -11.13 -16.94 7.87
CA SER A 141 -12.35 -16.16 8.03
C SER A 141 -12.85 -15.66 6.68
N ASP A 142 -14.16 -15.63 6.47
CA ASP A 142 -14.73 -14.98 5.29
C ASP A 142 -14.41 -13.48 5.27
N LYS A 143 -14.15 -12.94 4.07
CA LYS A 143 -13.75 -11.55 3.80
C LYS A 143 -12.64 -11.06 4.73
N ASN A 144 -11.64 -11.90 4.92
CA ASN A 144 -10.43 -11.60 5.68
C ASN A 144 -9.64 -10.45 5.01
N LEU A 145 -8.64 -9.95 5.74
CA LEU A 145 -7.95 -8.72 5.37
C LEU A 145 -7.24 -8.81 4.02
N GLU A 146 -6.68 -9.97 3.67
CA GLU A 146 -6.03 -10.16 2.37
C GLU A 146 -7.02 -10.02 1.22
N ALA A 147 -8.21 -10.63 1.31
CA ALA A 147 -9.24 -10.51 0.28
C ALA A 147 -9.79 -9.08 0.18
N ARG A 148 -10.02 -8.40 1.32
CA ARG A 148 -10.54 -7.02 1.32
C ARG A 148 -9.57 -6.02 0.69
N THR A 149 -8.28 -6.14 0.99
CA THR A 149 -7.24 -5.28 0.39
C THR A 149 -7.08 -5.57 -1.09
N GLU A 150 -7.19 -6.83 -1.52
CA GLU A 150 -7.14 -7.21 -2.93
C GLU A 150 -8.31 -6.60 -3.75
N VAL A 151 -9.53 -6.64 -3.22
CA VAL A 151 -10.70 -6.00 -3.85
C VAL A 151 -10.48 -4.49 -3.99
N TYR A 152 -10.03 -3.82 -2.93
CA TYR A 152 -9.78 -2.37 -2.98
C TYR A 152 -8.67 -2.01 -3.99
N LEU A 153 -7.61 -2.82 -4.07
CA LEU A 153 -6.55 -2.64 -5.06
C LEU A 153 -7.09 -2.75 -6.48
N LYS A 154 -7.92 -3.77 -6.75
CA LYS A 154 -8.51 -4.01 -8.07
C LYS A 154 -9.50 -2.92 -8.50
N ASP A 155 -10.36 -2.49 -7.59
CA ASP A 155 -11.51 -1.65 -7.95
C ASP A 155 -11.19 -0.16 -7.86
N THR A 156 -10.29 0.25 -6.95
CA THR A 156 -10.02 1.67 -6.65
C THR A 156 -8.62 2.11 -7.06
N VAL A 157 -7.61 1.25 -6.88
CA VAL A 157 -6.20 1.64 -7.08
C VAL A 157 -5.76 1.43 -8.52
N LEU A 158 -5.80 0.18 -8.99
CA LEU A 158 -5.30 -0.21 -10.32
C LEU A 158 -5.97 0.52 -11.50
N PRO A 159 -7.24 0.95 -11.44
CA PRO A 159 -7.84 1.74 -12.52
C PRO A 159 -7.39 3.21 -12.55
N SER A 160 -6.78 3.73 -11.49
CA SER A 160 -6.40 5.14 -11.33
C SER A 160 -4.87 5.28 -11.31
N ILE A 161 -4.33 6.05 -12.26
CA ILE A 161 -2.87 6.30 -12.33
C ILE A 161 -2.37 7.00 -11.06
N PRO A 162 -2.97 8.12 -10.59
CA PRO A 162 -2.52 8.78 -9.37
C PRO A 162 -2.55 7.86 -8.15
N ASN A 163 -3.64 7.10 -7.95
CA ASN A 163 -3.75 6.17 -6.82
C ASN A 163 -2.68 5.07 -6.91
N SER A 164 -2.46 4.52 -8.10
CA SER A 164 -1.43 3.50 -8.31
C SER A 164 -0.03 4.02 -7.99
N ILE A 165 0.29 5.26 -8.38
CA ILE A 165 1.57 5.92 -8.04
C ILE A 165 1.69 6.12 -6.53
N THR A 166 0.64 6.61 -5.87
CA THR A 166 0.65 6.79 -4.41
C THR A 166 0.87 5.47 -3.69
N VAL A 167 0.19 4.38 -4.06
CA VAL A 167 0.42 3.08 -3.42
C VAL A 167 1.82 2.54 -3.74
N LEU A 168 2.33 2.76 -4.95
CA LEU A 168 3.68 2.35 -5.34
C LEU A 168 4.74 3.06 -4.51
N HIS A 169 4.58 4.36 -4.25
CA HIS A 169 5.45 5.11 -3.34
C HIS A 169 5.49 4.49 -1.92
N HIS A 170 4.33 4.13 -1.36
CA HIS A 170 4.27 3.46 -0.06
C HIS A 170 4.92 2.06 -0.09
N CYS A 171 5.01 1.39 -1.24
CA CYS A 171 5.67 0.08 -1.37
C CYS A 171 7.18 0.14 -1.15
N GLU A 172 7.82 1.30 -1.29
CA GLU A 172 9.26 1.47 -1.05
C GLU A 172 9.66 1.06 0.37
N GLY A 173 8.82 1.40 1.37
CA GLY A 173 9.02 1.01 2.77
C GLY A 173 8.53 -0.40 3.11
N LEU A 174 8.06 -1.17 2.12
CA LEU A 174 7.47 -2.51 2.30
C LEU A 174 8.28 -3.61 1.59
N LEU A 175 9.44 -3.27 1.05
CA LEU A 175 10.36 -4.24 0.47
C LEU A 175 11.01 -5.10 1.57
N PRO A 176 11.24 -6.41 1.32
CA PRO A 176 11.07 -7.13 0.05
C PRO A 176 9.63 -7.63 -0.21
N THR A 177 8.76 -7.64 0.81
CA THR A 177 7.45 -8.30 0.73
C THR A 177 6.57 -7.78 -0.40
N ALA A 178 6.58 -6.48 -0.69
CA ALA A 178 5.81 -5.92 -1.80
C ALA A 178 6.17 -6.50 -3.18
N GLU A 179 7.41 -6.96 -3.37
CA GLU A 179 7.83 -7.69 -4.58
C GLU A 179 7.46 -9.16 -4.53
N GLU A 180 7.64 -9.81 -3.38
CA GLU A 180 7.29 -11.23 -3.18
C GLU A 180 5.81 -11.50 -3.54
N ILE A 181 4.91 -10.58 -3.16
CA ILE A 181 3.49 -10.67 -3.49
C ILE A 181 3.10 -10.04 -4.84
N ASN A 182 4.09 -9.63 -5.64
CA ASN A 182 3.92 -8.95 -6.93
C ASN A 182 3.11 -7.64 -6.87
N LEU A 183 3.00 -6.98 -5.72
CA LEU A 183 2.22 -5.74 -5.59
C LEU A 183 2.85 -4.60 -6.41
N ALA A 184 4.15 -4.38 -6.23
CA ALA A 184 4.91 -3.35 -6.95
C ALA A 184 4.80 -3.53 -8.48
N SER A 185 5.07 -4.73 -8.97
CA SER A 185 4.98 -5.06 -10.40
C SER A 185 3.57 -4.89 -10.97
N ARG A 186 2.52 -5.24 -10.21
CA ARG A 186 1.12 -5.01 -10.62
C ARG A 186 0.79 -3.53 -10.74
N LEU A 187 1.23 -2.70 -9.79
CA LEU A 187 1.03 -1.25 -9.81
C LEU A 187 1.75 -0.60 -11.00
N ILE A 188 3.01 -0.97 -11.26
CA ILE A 188 3.78 -0.48 -12.41
C ILE A 188 3.07 -0.83 -13.73
N ASN A 189 2.60 -2.07 -13.86
CA ASN A 189 1.84 -2.49 -15.04
C ASN A 189 0.49 -1.76 -15.17
N GLY A 190 -0.21 -1.52 -14.05
CA GLY A 190 -1.43 -0.74 -14.00
C GLY A 190 -1.22 0.69 -14.52
N ILE A 191 -0.18 1.37 -14.01
CA ILE A 191 0.23 2.71 -14.48
C ILE A 191 0.48 2.69 -15.98
N ALA A 192 1.27 1.73 -16.47
CA ALA A 192 1.64 1.67 -17.87
C ALA A 192 0.43 1.40 -18.80
N ASN A 193 -0.44 0.47 -18.43
CA ASN A 193 -1.65 0.17 -19.20
C ASN A 193 -2.61 1.37 -19.24
N ASN A 194 -2.83 2.04 -18.12
CA ASN A 194 -3.75 3.17 -18.04
C ASN A 194 -3.20 4.40 -18.77
N ALA A 195 -1.90 4.69 -18.67
CA ALA A 195 -1.25 5.77 -19.40
C ALA A 195 -1.42 5.61 -20.91
N CYS A 196 -1.23 4.38 -21.43
CA CYS A 196 -1.47 4.08 -22.83
C CYS A 196 -2.96 4.18 -23.20
N LYS A 197 -3.88 3.76 -22.33
CA LYS A 197 -5.33 3.89 -22.54
C LYS A 197 -5.77 5.37 -22.62
N GLU A 198 -5.27 6.23 -21.73
CA GLU A 198 -5.53 7.67 -21.76
C GLU A 198 -5.00 8.32 -23.05
N GLN A 199 -3.81 7.92 -23.49
CA GLN A 199 -3.24 8.37 -24.77
C GLN A 199 -4.12 7.99 -25.97
N LEU A 200 -4.65 6.76 -26.01
CA LEU A 200 -5.53 6.33 -27.10
C LEU A 200 -6.86 7.08 -27.07
N THR A 201 -7.44 7.25 -25.89
CA THR A 201 -8.72 7.97 -25.70
C THR A 201 -8.61 9.43 -26.14
N SER A 202 -7.53 10.11 -25.74
CA SER A 202 -7.24 11.49 -26.18
C SER A 202 -6.87 11.61 -27.66
N GLY A 203 -6.36 10.54 -28.28
CA GLY A 203 -6.14 10.48 -29.72
C GLY A 203 -7.43 10.35 -30.51
N LEU A 204 -8.38 9.55 -30.03
CA LEU A 204 -9.68 9.34 -30.67
C LEU A 204 -10.58 10.57 -30.61
N SER A 205 -10.64 11.26 -29.47
CA SER A 205 -11.44 12.49 -29.35
C SER A 205 -10.98 13.58 -30.32
N LYS A 206 -9.66 13.65 -30.60
CA LYS A 206 -9.09 14.56 -31.62
C LYS A 206 -9.49 14.19 -33.05
N LEU A 207 -9.84 12.93 -33.32
CA LEU A 207 -10.31 12.49 -34.63
C LEU A 207 -11.81 12.74 -34.83
N GLU A 208 -12.62 12.61 -33.77
CA GLU A 208 -14.07 12.85 -33.81
C GLU A 208 -14.43 14.34 -33.98
N HIS A 209 -13.57 15.25 -33.54
CA HIS A 209 -13.77 16.70 -33.70
C HIS A 209 -13.33 17.28 -35.07
N ASN A 210 -13.04 16.44 -36.08
CA ASN A 210 -12.73 16.89 -37.45
C ASN A 210 -13.97 17.28 -38.28
N PHE A 211 -15.01 17.85 -37.67
CA PHE A 211 -15.94 18.74 -38.37
C PHE A 211 -15.40 20.17 -38.24
N PRO A 212 -15.22 20.93 -39.34
CA PRO A 212 -14.40 22.12 -39.33
C PRO A 212 -15.12 23.26 -38.59
N SER A 213 -14.77 23.48 -37.33
CA SER A 213 -14.96 24.78 -36.67
C SER A 213 -13.61 25.46 -36.53
N LYS A 214 -13.48 26.64 -37.13
CA LYS A 214 -12.28 27.48 -37.14
C LYS A 214 -11.95 27.96 -35.72
N HIS A 215 -10.65 28.07 -35.46
CA HIS A 215 -9.98 28.83 -34.40
C HIS A 215 -9.83 28.18 -33.01
N SER A 216 -8.68 27.54 -32.80
CA SER A 216 -7.73 27.89 -31.72
C SER A 216 -6.37 27.25 -31.99
N GLY A 217 -5.29 27.99 -31.69
CA GLY A 217 -3.93 27.55 -31.93
C GLY A 217 -3.59 26.29 -31.14
N ALA A 218 -2.92 25.36 -31.81
CA ALA A 218 -2.38 24.15 -31.21
C ALA A 218 -1.15 24.50 -30.34
N ASP A 219 -1.39 25.05 -29.15
CA ASP A 219 -0.47 24.87 -28.05
C ASP A 219 -1.24 24.15 -26.95
N GLY A 220 -0.96 22.86 -26.81
CA GLY A 220 -1.67 21.98 -25.90
C GLY A 220 -1.28 22.31 -24.46
N GLU A 221 -1.97 23.27 -23.87
CA GLU A 221 -1.89 23.55 -22.43
C GLU A 221 -2.00 22.23 -21.66
N ILE A 222 -0.96 21.95 -20.88
CA ILE A 222 -0.91 20.76 -20.02
C ILE A 222 -2.05 20.92 -19.01
N PRO A 223 -3.00 19.97 -18.94
CA PRO A 223 -3.97 19.97 -17.87
C PRO A 223 -3.22 20.06 -16.54
N SER A 224 -3.58 21.03 -15.69
CA SER A 224 -2.92 21.24 -14.39
C SER A 224 -2.84 19.94 -13.57
N ASP A 225 -3.75 19.01 -13.81
CA ASP A 225 -3.93 17.76 -13.07
C ASP A 225 -3.37 16.50 -13.79
N TRP A 226 -2.44 16.65 -14.74
CA TRP A 226 -1.79 15.49 -15.37
C TRP A 226 -0.97 14.67 -14.35
N TRP A 227 -1.08 13.34 -14.42
CA TRP A 227 -0.51 12.38 -13.45
C TRP A 227 1.03 12.34 -13.43
N GLY A 228 1.70 12.96 -14.41
CA GLY A 228 3.16 13.05 -14.47
C GLY A 228 3.77 13.74 -13.25
N LYS A 229 3.02 14.66 -12.61
CA LYS A 229 3.43 15.31 -11.35
C LYS A 229 3.57 14.32 -10.20
N SER A 230 2.71 13.31 -10.11
CA SER A 230 2.74 12.33 -9.02
C SER A 230 3.96 11.42 -9.07
N LEU A 231 4.57 11.23 -10.25
CA LEU A 231 5.76 10.39 -10.41
C LEU A 231 6.98 10.93 -9.65
N THR A 232 7.01 12.22 -9.31
CA THR A 232 8.11 12.81 -8.54
C THR A 232 8.20 12.33 -7.10
N LEU A 233 7.13 11.68 -6.60
CA LEU A 233 7.09 11.02 -5.29
C LEU A 233 7.93 9.73 -5.27
N LEU A 234 8.18 9.11 -6.43
CA LEU A 234 8.88 7.83 -6.51
C LEU A 234 10.40 8.03 -6.39
N SER A 235 11.06 7.09 -5.72
CA SER A 235 12.51 6.92 -5.80
C SER A 235 12.96 6.65 -7.24
N LEU A 236 14.24 6.90 -7.52
CA LEU A 236 14.80 6.74 -8.86
C LEU A 236 14.59 5.33 -9.43
N ASP A 237 14.72 4.29 -8.59
CA ASP A 237 14.52 2.89 -9.01
C ASP A 237 13.09 2.65 -9.50
N PHE A 238 12.09 2.98 -8.68
CA PHE A 238 10.69 2.82 -9.05
C PHE A 238 10.30 3.70 -10.23
N PHE A 239 10.82 4.92 -10.30
CA PHE A 239 10.63 5.80 -11.44
C PHE A 239 11.16 5.17 -12.73
N GLN A 240 12.38 4.64 -12.74
CA GLN A 240 12.97 3.98 -13.91
C GLN A 240 12.16 2.77 -14.35
N ARG A 241 11.63 1.99 -13.40
CA ARG A 241 10.79 0.82 -13.68
C ARG A 241 9.46 1.24 -14.30
N VAL A 242 8.82 2.29 -13.79
CA VAL A 242 7.61 2.88 -14.39
C VAL A 242 7.90 3.40 -15.79
N LEU A 243 8.99 4.17 -15.96
CA LEU A 243 9.39 4.73 -17.25
C LEU A 243 9.65 3.64 -18.30
N SER A 244 10.34 2.57 -17.90
CA SER A 244 10.59 1.41 -18.77
C SER A 244 9.29 0.73 -19.16
N ALA A 245 8.37 0.52 -18.20
CA ALA A 245 7.08 -0.11 -18.47
C ALA A 245 6.22 0.71 -19.44
N VAL A 246 6.10 2.03 -19.23
CA VAL A 246 5.32 2.90 -20.15
C VAL A 246 5.95 2.96 -21.55
N LYS A 247 7.29 2.94 -21.64
CA LYS A 247 8.01 2.90 -22.94
C LYS A 247 7.72 1.61 -23.69
N THR A 248 7.82 0.46 -23.02
CA THR A 248 7.53 -0.85 -23.61
C THR A 248 6.06 -0.99 -24.02
N LYS A 249 5.14 -0.31 -23.33
CA LYS A 249 3.71 -0.27 -23.69
C LYS A 249 3.36 0.67 -24.84
N GLY A 250 4.33 1.45 -25.35
CA GLY A 250 4.13 2.31 -26.52
C GLY A 250 3.61 3.70 -26.20
N LEU A 251 3.93 4.23 -25.03
CA LEU A 251 3.70 5.65 -24.73
C LEU A 251 4.52 6.52 -25.71
N LYS A 252 3.91 7.59 -26.25
CA LYS A 252 4.53 8.48 -27.24
C LYS A 252 5.78 9.14 -26.66
N GLN A 253 6.81 9.32 -27.50
CA GLN A 253 8.07 9.95 -27.11
C GLN A 253 7.89 11.35 -26.51
N ASP A 254 6.96 12.16 -27.03
CA ASP A 254 6.64 13.48 -26.45
C ASP A 254 6.22 13.38 -24.97
N MET A 255 5.37 12.40 -24.63
CA MET A 255 4.95 12.19 -23.24
C MET A 255 6.10 11.65 -22.38
N ILE A 256 6.91 10.75 -22.91
CA ILE A 256 8.12 10.25 -22.23
C ILE A 256 9.07 11.40 -21.91
N SER A 257 9.34 12.29 -22.86
CA SER A 257 10.16 13.49 -22.65
C SER A 257 9.57 14.40 -21.59
N ARG A 258 8.24 14.62 -21.57
CA ARG A 258 7.58 15.42 -20.53
C ARG A 258 7.74 14.81 -19.14
N ILE A 259 7.56 13.49 -19.01
CA ILE A 259 7.74 12.76 -17.74
C ILE A 259 9.18 12.93 -17.24
N LEU A 260 10.16 12.74 -18.13
CA LEU A 260 11.58 12.90 -17.82
C LEU A 260 11.91 14.32 -17.35
N ILE A 261 11.45 15.33 -18.09
CA ILE A 261 11.69 16.74 -17.76
C ILE A 261 11.06 17.09 -16.40
N ASN A 262 9.82 16.65 -16.15
CA ASN A 262 9.13 16.92 -14.89
C ASN A 262 9.83 16.27 -13.69
N TYR A 263 10.26 15.01 -13.84
CA TYR A 263 11.00 14.32 -12.79
C TYR A 263 12.36 14.98 -12.53
N ALA A 264 13.11 15.31 -13.60
CA ALA A 264 14.37 16.05 -13.49
C ALA A 264 14.16 17.39 -12.77
N GLN A 265 13.20 18.21 -13.19
CA GLN A 265 12.93 19.50 -12.56
C GLN A 265 12.69 19.37 -11.06
N ASN A 266 11.87 18.42 -10.62
CA ASN A 266 11.62 18.20 -9.20
C ASN A 266 12.88 17.74 -8.44
N SER A 267 13.67 16.83 -9.03
CA SER A 267 14.94 16.39 -8.44
C SER A 267 15.98 17.51 -8.36
N LEU A 268 15.90 18.51 -9.25
CA LEU A 268 16.85 19.63 -9.33
C LEU A 268 16.41 20.89 -8.57
N GLN A 269 15.12 21.08 -8.27
CA GLN A 269 14.58 22.25 -7.56
C GLN A 269 15.17 22.45 -6.15
N GLY A 270 15.87 21.46 -5.59
CA GLY A 270 16.69 21.64 -4.40
C GLY A 270 17.87 22.61 -4.56
N LEU A 271 18.25 22.98 -5.80
CA LEU A 271 19.31 23.96 -6.10
C LEU A 271 18.82 25.41 -6.14
N VAL A 272 17.59 25.67 -6.60
CA VAL A 272 17.13 27.03 -6.94
C VAL A 272 16.74 27.85 -5.69
N VAL A 273 16.43 27.17 -4.57
CA VAL A 273 16.03 27.83 -3.31
C VAL A 273 17.22 28.18 -2.41
N ARG A 274 18.45 27.72 -2.71
CA ARG A 274 19.64 28.13 -1.96
C ARG A 274 20.38 29.25 -2.70
N ASP A 275 20.29 30.43 -2.11
CA ASP A 275 21.08 31.62 -2.44
C ASP A 275 22.57 31.22 -2.71
N PRO A 276 23.16 31.59 -3.86
CA PRO A 276 24.54 31.24 -4.21
C PRO A 276 25.63 31.75 -3.24
N GLN A 277 25.28 32.56 -2.24
CA GLN A 277 26.24 33.21 -1.34
C GLN A 277 26.53 32.47 -0.02
N LEU A 278 26.01 31.25 0.19
CA LEU A 278 26.23 30.50 1.44
C LEU A 278 26.63 29.03 1.21
N VAL A 279 27.62 28.77 0.35
CA VAL A 279 28.21 27.42 0.24
C VAL A 279 29.34 27.27 1.27
N LYS A 280 28.97 26.96 2.52
CA LYS A 280 29.87 26.32 3.48
C LYS A 280 29.55 24.82 3.43
N GLY A 281 30.34 24.09 2.66
CA GLY A 281 30.07 22.70 2.27
C GLY A 281 29.84 21.77 3.46
N ASN A 282 28.60 21.32 3.63
CA ASN A 282 28.24 20.21 4.50
C ASN A 282 28.27 18.90 3.72
N ILE A 283 28.65 17.79 4.37
CA ILE A 283 28.71 16.43 3.76
C ILE A 283 27.36 16.01 3.16
N SER A 284 26.25 16.42 3.78
CA SER A 284 24.89 16.22 3.26
C SER A 284 24.63 16.90 1.92
N ASP A 285 25.27 18.05 1.66
CA ASP A 285 25.12 18.78 0.39
C ASP A 285 25.89 18.06 -0.72
N LEU A 286 27.03 17.41 -0.41
CA LEU A 286 27.80 16.62 -1.37
C LEU A 286 27.07 15.32 -1.77
N ASP A 287 26.47 14.61 -0.82
CA ASP A 287 25.69 13.41 -1.10
C ASP A 287 24.40 13.72 -1.88
N PHE A 288 23.79 14.88 -1.61
CA PHE A 288 22.68 15.39 -2.40
C PHE A 288 23.10 15.66 -3.86
N LEU A 289 24.20 16.38 -4.09
CA LEU A 289 24.75 16.64 -5.43
C LEU A 289 25.14 15.36 -6.17
N LYS A 290 25.69 14.35 -5.47
CA LYS A 290 25.97 13.04 -6.06
C LYS A 290 24.70 12.31 -6.50
N LYS A 291 23.66 12.27 -5.65
CA LYS A 291 22.35 11.70 -6.02
C LYS A 291 21.73 12.41 -7.21
N GLN A 292 21.90 13.73 -7.27
CA GLN A 292 21.43 14.57 -8.35
C GLN A 292 22.16 14.28 -9.67
N ARG A 293 23.50 14.19 -9.65
CA ARG A 293 24.30 13.78 -10.82
C ARG A 293 23.88 12.41 -11.32
N VAL A 294 23.74 11.42 -10.43
CA VAL A 294 23.29 10.07 -10.80
C VAL A 294 21.90 10.12 -11.44
N THR A 295 21.00 10.96 -10.93
CA THR A 295 19.66 11.15 -11.52
C THR A 295 19.77 11.72 -12.93
N VAL A 296 20.52 12.80 -13.15
CA VAL A 296 20.67 13.43 -14.48
C VAL A 296 21.34 12.47 -15.48
N GLU A 297 22.44 11.81 -15.09
CA GLU A 297 23.13 10.82 -15.92
C GLU A 297 22.20 9.66 -16.29
N THR A 298 21.44 9.16 -15.32
CA THR A 298 20.47 8.09 -15.54
C THR A 298 19.37 8.51 -16.51
N LEU A 299 18.79 9.70 -16.33
CA LEU A 299 17.73 10.22 -17.20
C LEU A 299 18.25 10.49 -18.62
N SER A 300 19.53 10.82 -18.78
CA SER A 300 20.18 11.06 -20.08
C SER A 300 20.12 9.86 -21.01
N VAL A 301 20.21 8.63 -20.45
CA VAL A 301 20.15 7.38 -21.23
C VAL A 301 18.76 7.18 -21.85
N TYR A 302 17.71 7.69 -21.20
CA TYR A 302 16.33 7.54 -21.68
C TYR A 302 15.91 8.66 -22.64
N TYR A 303 16.65 9.76 -22.69
CA TYR A 303 16.31 10.92 -23.49
C TYR A 303 16.83 10.78 -24.92
N GLN A 304 15.91 10.63 -25.89
CA GLN A 304 16.23 10.67 -27.33
C GLN A 304 15.62 11.96 -27.93
N PRO A 305 16.44 12.96 -28.29
CA PRO A 305 15.93 14.23 -28.80
C PRO A 305 15.39 14.04 -30.22
N ASN A 306 14.07 14.06 -30.37
CA ASN A 306 13.40 14.10 -31.68
C ASN A 306 12.95 15.53 -32.06
N GLN A 307 13.25 16.55 -31.24
CA GLN A 307 12.82 17.94 -31.42
C GLN A 307 13.90 18.92 -30.87
N GLU A 308 14.26 19.95 -31.64
CA GLU A 308 15.28 20.96 -31.28
C GLU A 308 14.98 21.67 -29.94
N LYS A 309 13.71 22.01 -29.65
CA LYS A 309 13.31 22.65 -28.38
C LYS A 309 13.59 21.79 -27.15
N ALA A 310 13.37 20.48 -27.29
CA ALA A 310 13.60 19.52 -26.22
C ALA A 310 15.12 19.35 -25.98
N GLN A 311 15.91 19.47 -27.06
CA GLN A 311 17.38 19.42 -27.01
C GLN A 311 17.96 20.62 -26.25
N PHE A 312 17.42 21.83 -26.44
CA PHE A 312 17.84 23.02 -25.68
C PHE A 312 17.59 22.93 -24.17
N GLN A 313 16.41 22.45 -23.76
CA GLN A 313 16.12 22.26 -22.34
C GLN A 313 17.04 21.20 -21.73
N TRP A 314 17.34 20.12 -22.46
CA TRP A 314 18.26 19.08 -22.00
C TRP A 314 19.72 19.54 -21.90
N HIS A 315 20.20 20.30 -22.87
CA HIS A 315 21.54 20.88 -22.81
C HIS A 315 21.69 21.90 -21.67
N PHE A 316 20.63 22.65 -21.36
CA PHE A 316 20.59 23.48 -20.16
C PHE A 316 20.66 22.62 -18.89
N PHE A 317 19.96 21.48 -18.84
CA PHE A 317 20.02 20.54 -17.71
C PHE A 317 21.40 19.88 -17.50
N GLN A 318 22.19 19.67 -18.55
CA GLN A 318 23.57 19.16 -18.42
C GLN A 318 24.59 20.24 -17.99
N ALA A 319 24.25 21.52 -18.17
CA ALA A 319 25.12 22.65 -17.87
C ALA A 319 24.98 23.19 -16.44
N CYS A 320 23.88 22.86 -15.75
CA CYS A 320 23.67 23.11 -14.32
C CYS A 320 24.30 22.01 -13.46
#